data_AF-D2YJM9-F1
#
_entry.id   AF-D2YJM9-F1
#
_cell.length_a   1.000
_cell.length_b   1.000
_cell.length_c   1.000
_cell.angle_alpha   90.00
_cell.angle_beta   90.00
_cell.angle_gamma   90.00
#
_symmetry.space_group_name_H-M   'P 1'
#
loop_
_entity.id
_entity.type
_entity.pdbx_description
1 polymer ?
#
loop_
_entity_poly.entity_id
_entity_poly.type
_entity_poly.pdbx_seq_one_letter_code
_entity_poly.pdbx_strand_id
1 'polypeptide(L)'
;MEHLDFDNDIEAFRSSWLQAMEKSEFVAILRLLFHHIVTAERAHDFAHKGVTRLYKMTEEKFGQESQKEVEWLLGRSLVSMVN
;
A
#
# COMPACT_ATOMS: atom_id res chain seq x y z
N MET A 1 6.82 -7.50 0.94
CA MET A 1 6.97 -7.62 2.41
C MET A 1 8.33 -7.11 2.87
N GLU A 2 9.41 -7.23 2.09
CA GLU A 2 10.74 -6.73 2.48
C GLU A 2 10.89 -5.19 2.60
N HIS A 3 9.90 -4.42 2.13
CA HIS A 3 9.96 -2.95 2.18
C HIS A 3 9.14 -2.34 3.31
N LEU A 4 8.27 -3.12 3.96
CA LEU A 4 7.29 -2.61 4.91
C LEU A 4 7.46 -3.31 6.26
N ASP A 5 7.47 -2.51 7.32
CA ASP A 5 7.56 -3.01 8.69
C ASP A 5 6.17 -3.36 9.21
N PHE A 6 5.90 -4.65 9.38
CA PHE A 6 4.66 -5.17 9.97
C PHE A 6 4.85 -5.70 11.39
N ASP A 7 6.05 -5.58 11.96
CA ASP A 7 6.43 -6.24 13.21
C ASP A 7 6.55 -5.25 14.38
N ASN A 8 6.70 -3.95 14.08
CA ASN A 8 6.68 -2.87 15.06
C ASN A 8 5.31 -2.16 15.10
N ASP A 9 5.26 -0.90 15.54
CA ASP A 9 4.03 -0.13 15.60
C ASP A 9 3.63 0.49 14.24
N ILE A 10 2.44 1.11 14.20
CA ILE A 10 1.91 1.73 13.00
C ILE A 10 2.76 2.91 12.49
N GLU A 11 3.50 3.57 13.37
CA GLU A 11 4.40 4.67 12.99
C GLU A 11 5.65 4.13 12.29
N ALA A 12 6.19 3.00 12.75
CA ALA A 12 7.25 2.27 12.05
C ALA A 12 6.78 1.77 10.68
N PHE A 13 5.57 1.22 10.59
CA PHE A 13 4.95 0.86 9.30
C PHE A 13 4.85 2.07 8.36
N ARG A 14 4.26 3.18 8.82
CA ARG A 14 4.15 4.45 8.06
C ARG A 14 5.52 4.91 7.57
N SER A 15 6.51 4.98 8.47
CA SER A 15 7.86 5.42 8.14
C SER A 15 8.52 4.51 7.10
N SER A 16 8.39 3.19 7.25
CA SER A 16 8.92 2.22 6.29
C SER A 16 8.28 2.37 4.90
N TRP A 17 6.97 2.65 4.82
CA TRP A 17 6.28 2.91 3.56
C TRP A 17 6.80 4.18 2.88
N LEU A 18 6.93 5.27 3.64
CA LEU A 18 7.44 6.54 3.11
C LEU A 18 8.87 6.40 2.59
N GLN A 19 9.73 5.65 3.30
CA GLN A 19 11.08 5.33 2.82
C GLN A 19 11.06 4.41 1.60
N ALA A 20 10.14 3.45 1.55
CA ALA A 20 10.01 2.55 0.40
C ALA A 20 9.64 3.31 -0.88
N MET A 21 8.96 4.46 -0.80
CA MET A 21 8.65 5.32 -1.95
C MET A 21 9.89 5.91 -2.64
N GLU A 22 11.06 5.90 -1.99
CA GLU A 22 12.34 6.29 -2.60
C GLU A 22 12.97 5.16 -3.43
N LYS A 23 12.44 3.93 -3.31
CA LYS A 23 12.92 2.73 -4.03
C LYS A 23 12.13 2.53 -5.31
N SER A 24 12.83 2.55 -6.46
CA SER A 24 12.22 2.41 -7.78
C SER A 24 11.39 1.12 -7.93
N GLU A 25 11.83 0.02 -7.33
CA GLU A 25 11.11 -1.26 -7.32
C GLU A 25 9.75 -1.15 -6.63
N PHE A 26 9.70 -0.57 -5.43
CA PHE A 26 8.44 -0.40 -4.70
C PHE A 26 7.47 0.53 -5.44
N VAL A 27 7.99 1.62 -6.01
CA VAL A 27 7.20 2.52 -6.86
C VAL A 27 6.65 1.79 -8.08
N ALA A 28 7.44 0.93 -8.73
CA ALA A 28 6.98 0.14 -9.87
C ALA A 28 5.85 -0.84 -9.49
N ILE A 29 5.96 -1.51 -8.33
CA ILE A 29 4.92 -2.40 -7.80
C ILE A 29 3.61 -1.63 -7.54
N LEU A 30 3.69 -0.46 -6.90
CA LEU A 30 2.50 0.35 -6.64
C LEU A 30 1.90 0.94 -7.93
N ARG A 31 2.72 1.35 -8.91
CA ARG A 31 2.23 1.77 -10.23
C ARG A 31 1.49 0.64 -10.94
N LEU A 32 2.01 -0.58 -10.89
CA LEU A 32 1.35 -1.77 -11.45
C LEU A 32 0.02 -2.03 -10.75
N LEU A 33 -0.01 -1.94 -9.42
CA LEU A 33 -1.24 -2.08 -8.63
C LEU A 33 -2.30 -1.06 -9.05
N PHE A 34 -1.96 0.23 -9.08
CA PHE A 34 -2.89 1.29 -9.48
C PHE A 34 -3.32 1.16 -10.93
N HIS A 35 -2.40 0.82 -11.84
CA HIS A 35 -2.74 0.56 -13.23
C HIS A 35 -3.79 -0.54 -13.34
N HIS A 36 -3.61 -1.67 -12.66
CA HIS A 36 -4.60 -2.73 -12.65
C HIS A 36 -5.96 -2.30 -12.07
N ILE A 37 -5.97 -1.46 -11.03
CA ILE A 37 -7.23 -0.91 -10.46
C ILE A 37 -7.98 -0.08 -11.50
N VAL A 38 -7.27 0.75 -12.28
CA VAL A 38 -7.88 1.76 -13.17
C VAL A 38 -8.24 1.19 -14.55
N THR A 39 -7.41 0.32 -15.14
CA THR A 39 -7.52 -0.03 -16.58
C THR A 39 -8.26 -1.33 -16.86
N ALA A 40 -8.34 -2.24 -15.91
CA ALA A 40 -8.90 -3.56 -16.19
C ALA A 40 -10.38 -3.61 -15.81
N GLU A 41 -11.25 -3.64 -16.83
CA GLU A 41 -12.71 -3.91 -16.72
C GLU A 41 -13.03 -5.19 -15.91
N ARG A 42 -12.05 -6.09 -15.76
CA ARG A 42 -12.10 -7.31 -14.92
C ARG A 42 -10.82 -7.53 -14.11
N ALA A 43 -10.22 -6.49 -13.52
CA ALA A 43 -9.04 -6.63 -12.63
C ALA A 43 -9.36 -7.28 -11.26
N HIS A 44 -10.40 -8.09 -11.19
CA HIS A 44 -11.11 -8.35 -9.96
C HIS A 44 -10.32 -9.19 -8.96
N ASP A 45 -9.25 -9.85 -9.40
CA ASP A 45 -8.50 -10.77 -8.54
C ASP A 45 -7.21 -10.15 -8.03
N PHE A 46 -6.32 -9.66 -8.88
CA PHE A 46 -4.97 -9.26 -8.44
C PHE A 46 -5.01 -8.02 -7.53
N ALA A 47 -5.54 -6.90 -8.06
CA ALA A 47 -5.56 -5.66 -7.33
C ALA A 47 -6.47 -5.72 -6.09
N HIS A 48 -7.64 -6.34 -6.23
CA HIS A 48 -8.56 -6.54 -5.13
C HIS A 48 -7.96 -7.43 -4.03
N LYS A 49 -7.33 -8.56 -4.36
CA LYS A 49 -6.65 -9.41 -3.36
C LYS A 49 -5.46 -8.69 -2.75
N GLY A 50 -4.69 -7.93 -3.53
CA GLY A 50 -3.54 -7.17 -3.04
C GLY A 50 -3.94 -6.12 -2.00
N VAL A 51 -4.92 -5.27 -2.34
CA VAL A 51 -5.43 -4.21 -1.45
C VAL A 51 -6.15 -4.81 -0.25
N THR A 52 -7.03 -5.80 -0.45
CA THR A 52 -7.73 -6.49 0.65
C THR A 52 -6.75 -7.15 1.61
N ARG A 53 -5.69 -7.78 1.10
CA ARG A 53 -4.66 -8.38 1.95
C ARG A 53 -3.91 -7.33 2.75
N LEU A 54 -3.60 -6.18 2.16
CA LEU A 54 -2.94 -5.08 2.87
C LEU A 54 -3.80 -4.59 4.04
N TYR A 55 -5.09 -4.31 3.80
CA TYR A 55 -6.01 -3.90 4.87
C TYR A 55 -6.14 -4.95 5.97
N LYS A 56 -6.32 -6.23 5.61
CA LYS A 56 -6.41 -7.31 6.61
C LYS A 56 -5.15 -7.44 7.44
N MET A 57 -3.98 -7.40 6.79
CA MET A 57 -2.70 -7.51 7.49
C MET A 57 -2.46 -6.34 8.46
N THR A 58 -2.77 -5.10 8.05
CA THR A 58 -2.61 -3.93 8.94
C THR A 58 -3.65 -3.93 10.06
N GLU A 59 -4.87 -4.39 9.79
CA GLU A 59 -5.92 -4.52 10.80
C GLU A 59 -5.58 -5.59 11.85
N GLU A 60 -5.06 -6.75 11.41
CA GLU A 60 -4.59 -7.81 12.30
C GLU A 60 -3.39 -7.38 13.16
N LYS A 61 -2.48 -6.56 12.62
CA LYS A 61 -1.26 -6.12 13.30
C LYS A 61 -1.45 -4.89 14.18
N PHE A 62 -2.25 -3.92 13.74
CA PHE A 62 -2.32 -2.58 14.32
C PHE A 62 -3.74 -2.17 14.75
N GLY A 63 -4.76 -2.98 14.47
CA GLY A 63 -6.15 -2.71 14.79
C GLY A 63 -6.92 -1.93 13.71
N GLN A 64 -8.22 -1.71 13.95
CA GLN A 64 -9.16 -1.12 12.99
C GLN A 64 -8.76 0.29 12.52
N GLU A 65 -8.12 1.07 13.37
CA GLU A 65 -7.71 2.44 13.05
C GLU A 65 -6.64 2.50 11.95
N SER A 66 -5.97 1.37 11.67
CA SER A 66 -4.97 1.26 10.60
C SER A 66 -5.53 1.42 9.19
N GLN A 67 -6.84 1.22 9.00
CA GLN A 67 -7.47 1.40 7.69
C GLN A 67 -7.27 2.82 7.16
N LYS A 68 -7.50 3.83 8.02
CA LYS A 68 -7.29 5.24 7.68
C LYS A 68 -5.84 5.54 7.28
N GLU A 69 -4.90 4.86 7.94
CA GLU A 69 -3.47 5.02 7.65
C GLU A 69 -3.11 4.46 6.29
N VAL A 70 -3.58 3.25 5.98
CA VAL A 70 -3.38 2.62 4.66
C VAL A 70 -4.01 3.46 3.55
N GLU A 71 -5.23 3.97 3.75
CA GLU A 71 -5.90 4.86 2.80
C GLU A 71 -5.07 6.13 2.53
N TRP A 72 -4.57 6.75 3.60
CA TRP A 72 -3.73 7.95 3.49
C TRP A 72 -2.41 7.66 2.75
N LEU A 73 -1.74 6.55 3.07
CA LEU A 73 -0.49 6.15 2.40
C LEU A 73 -0.70 5.84 0.92
N LEU A 74 -1.77 5.14 0.55
CA LEU A 74 -2.10 4.86 -0.84
C LEU A 74 -2.40 6.15 -1.62
N GLY A 75 -3.22 7.05 -1.05
CA GLY A 75 -3.53 8.34 -1.65
C GLY A 75 -2.29 9.20 -1.84
N ARG A 76 -1.44 9.28 -0.81
CA ARG A 76 -0.15 9.99 -0.87
C ARG A 76 0.77 9.40 -1.94
N SER A 77 0.84 8.08 -2.03
CA SER A 77 1.65 7.37 -3.03
C SER A 77 1.20 7.74 -4.45
N LEU A 78 -0.11 7.73 -4.70
CA LEU A 78 -0.68 8.11 -5.99
C LEU A 78 -0.31 9.55 -6.39
N VAL A 79 -0.49 10.51 -5.48
CA VAL A 79 -0.12 11.93 -5.73
C VAL A 79 1.37 12.07 -6.04
N SER A 80 2.23 11.36 -5.31
CA SER A 80 3.69 11.43 -5.54
C SER A 80 4.14 10.82 -6.87
N MET A 81 3.33 9.95 -7.49
CA MET A 81 3.67 9.33 -8.78
C MET A 81 3.23 10.16 -9.99
N VAL A 82 2.33 11.11 -9.79
CA VAL A 82 1.83 12.04 -10.81
C VAL A 82 2.71 13.28 -10.91
N ASN A 83 3.38 13.65 -9.81
CA ASN A 83 4.38 14.71 -9.75
C ASN A 83 5.76 14.21 -10.20
#